data_AF-A0A1S2IDG9-F1
#
_entry.id   AF-A0A1S2IDG9-F1
#
_cell.length_a   1.000
_cell.length_b   1.000
_cell.length_c   1.000
_cell.angle_alpha   90.00
_cell.angle_beta   90.00
_cell.angle_gamma   90.00
#
_symmetry.space_group_name_H-M   'P 1'
#
loop_
_entity.id
_entity.type
_entity.pdbx_description
1 polymer ?
#
loop_
_entity_poly.entity_id
_entity_poly.type
_entity_poly.pdbx_seq_one_letter_code
_entity_poly.pdbx_strand_id
1 'polypeptide(L)'
;MGSEILVQDRVLIIGAVVLRVRALPRAGNLRGQGWKEDVFAKCEDTQPRSSAASRDVLGVPMESNETARPHTGDAFTIPLGGGKYYLAHVMADHGLNQNYVVVFDVVVDDRDRAIDGLQGATPLFSALVLDTLFTEGRWDVIGRSDGDPNRYLPAYRVSTAPDEWYEESFDARRRRLASVVEIEALPLRTTCSPTERSATGFRQKQSTRCGRTRAVNLTQGDLFTIPVGDGTAYVAHVVGVLRKKNFYFVVYDFRTDETSAERDAEEALQHDVVLAGQTMSTLFVDMGWQVVGTAPVDADRWLPAYKVTIGDADSWFVVDFSEERRRPATAEEVEDLQFRTTRAPAGIAAAVRALAGKAPWEDRFDELLPADARRAATVFRD
;
A
#
# COMPACT_ATOMS: atom_id res chain seq x y z
N MET A 1 -25.98 -37.19 10.26
CA MET A 1 -24.68 -36.64 10.71
C MET A 1 -24.46 -35.33 9.98
N GLY A 2 -24.43 -34.20 10.72
CA GLY A 2 -24.10 -32.91 10.13
C GLY A 2 -22.60 -32.83 9.87
N SER A 3 -22.22 -32.51 8.64
CA SER A 3 -20.86 -32.11 8.31
C SER A 3 -20.61 -30.73 8.91
N GLU A 4 -19.96 -30.71 10.05
CA GLU A 4 -19.36 -29.52 10.63
C GLU A 4 -18.15 -29.13 9.76
N ILE A 5 -18.32 -28.13 8.90
CA ILE A 5 -17.20 -27.54 8.15
C ILE A 5 -16.43 -26.68 9.15
N LEU A 6 -15.39 -27.27 9.75
CA LEU A 6 -14.43 -26.57 10.58
C LEU A 6 -13.55 -25.68 9.66
N VAL A 7 -13.94 -24.42 9.48
CA VAL A 7 -13.07 -23.43 8.82
C VAL A 7 -12.07 -22.92 9.85
N GLN A 8 -10.90 -23.55 9.93
CA GLN A 8 -9.78 -23.05 10.71
C GLN A 8 -8.81 -22.24 9.84
N ASP A 9 -8.38 -21.11 10.41
CA ASP A 9 -7.38 -20.16 9.94
C ASP A 9 -7.72 -19.38 8.65
N ARG A 10 -8.14 -18.12 8.83
CA ARG A 10 -8.16 -17.11 7.76
C ARG A 10 -7.01 -16.13 7.96
N VAL A 11 -6.32 -15.80 6.87
CA VAL A 11 -5.21 -14.84 6.85
C VAL A 11 -5.67 -13.63 6.06
N LEU A 12 -5.78 -12.48 6.73
CA LEU A 12 -5.91 -11.19 6.06
C LEU A 12 -4.50 -10.57 5.99
N ILE A 13 -4.07 -10.23 4.77
CA ILE A 13 -2.77 -9.57 4.55
C ILE A 13 -3.09 -8.12 4.20
N ILE A 14 -2.57 -7.18 4.99
CA ILE A 14 -2.60 -5.75 4.69
C ILE A 14 -1.16 -5.26 4.73
N GLY A 15 -0.59 -4.99 3.56
CA GLY A 15 0.82 -4.64 3.42
C GLY A 15 1.76 -5.75 3.94
N ALA A 16 2.67 -5.41 4.86
CA ALA A 16 3.62 -6.35 5.47
C ALA A 16 3.06 -7.13 6.67
N VAL A 17 1.81 -6.88 7.07
CA VAL A 17 1.19 -7.50 8.24
C VAL A 17 0.36 -8.70 7.82
N VAL A 18 0.79 -9.89 8.26
CA VAL A 18 0.05 -11.15 8.10
C VAL A 18 -0.77 -11.36 9.37
N LEU A 19 -2.07 -11.08 9.33
CA LEU A 19 -2.96 -11.33 10.45
C LEU A 19 -3.51 -12.76 10.35
N ARG A 20 -3.09 -13.64 11.25
CA ARG A 20 -3.76 -14.93 11.46
C ARG A 20 -4.93 -14.69 12.40
N VAL A 21 -6.15 -14.72 11.87
CA VAL A 21 -7.36 -14.67 12.68
C VAL A 21 -7.62 -16.08 13.18
N ARG A 22 -7.29 -16.33 14.45
CA ARG A 22 -7.60 -17.59 15.13
C ARG A 22 -9.02 -17.48 15.68
N ALA A 23 -9.95 -18.24 15.10
CA ALA A 23 -11.27 -18.37 15.70
C ALA A 23 -11.11 -19.00 17.09
N LEU A 24 -11.38 -18.24 18.16
CA LEU A 24 -11.51 -18.81 19.49
C LEU A 24 -12.83 -19.59 19.53
N PRO A 25 -12.83 -20.85 20.01
CA PRO A 25 -14.08 -21.60 20.12
C PRO A 25 -15.00 -20.87 21.11
N ARG A 26 -16.24 -20.63 20.69
CA ARG A 26 -17.32 -20.21 21.60
C ARG A 26 -17.40 -21.22 22.74
N ALA A 27 -17.33 -20.75 23.98
CA ALA A 27 -17.66 -21.55 25.15
C ALA A 27 -19.15 -21.93 25.10
N GLY A 28 -19.44 -23.11 24.57
CA GLY A 28 -20.79 -23.66 24.45
C GLY A 28 -20.87 -25.03 25.11
N ASN A 29 -21.70 -25.11 26.15
CA ASN A 29 -22.03 -26.29 26.94
C ASN A 29 -22.33 -27.54 26.09
N LEU A 30 -21.62 -28.63 26.38
CA LEU A 30 -21.99 -29.98 25.94
C LEU A 30 -22.54 -30.77 27.14
N ARG A 31 -23.86 -30.97 27.18
CA ARG A 31 -24.47 -32.20 27.73
C ARG A 31 -25.77 -32.50 26.98
N GLY A 32 -25.82 -33.69 26.38
CA GLY A 32 -27.06 -34.47 26.30
C GLY A 32 -27.49 -34.91 24.91
N GLN A 33 -27.14 -36.16 24.57
CA GLN A 33 -27.95 -37.19 23.86
C GLN A 33 -28.44 -36.86 22.44
N GLY A 34 -28.48 -37.76 21.45
CA GLY A 34 -28.28 -39.19 21.38
C GLY A 34 -28.23 -39.63 19.90
N TRP A 35 -28.06 -40.94 19.71
CA TRP A 35 -27.69 -41.66 18.50
C TRP A 35 -28.76 -41.69 17.38
N LYS A 36 -28.33 -41.80 16.12
CA LYS A 36 -28.61 -42.96 15.23
C LYS A 36 -27.91 -42.88 13.86
N GLU A 37 -27.39 -44.02 13.44
CA GLU A 37 -26.87 -44.37 12.11
C GLU A 37 -28.00 -44.76 11.15
N ASP A 38 -27.75 -44.58 9.85
CA ASP A 38 -28.18 -45.35 8.65
C ASP A 38 -27.71 -44.52 7.43
N VAL A 39 -26.77 -44.89 6.53
CA VAL A 39 -26.48 -46.06 5.67
C VAL A 39 -27.30 -46.09 4.36
N PHE A 40 -26.61 -45.67 3.28
CA PHE A 40 -26.74 -45.93 1.82
C PHE A 40 -27.88 -45.32 0.97
N ALA A 41 -27.49 -44.61 -0.09
CA ALA A 41 -27.76 -45.00 -1.47
C ALA A 41 -26.79 -44.30 -2.46
N LYS A 42 -26.39 -45.06 -3.47
CA LYS A 42 -25.46 -44.78 -4.57
C LYS A 42 -26.27 -44.83 -5.87
N CYS A 43 -26.03 -43.91 -6.80
CA CYS A 43 -26.33 -43.94 -8.25
C CYS A 43 -26.25 -42.49 -8.76
N GLU A 44 -25.84 -42.13 -9.97
CA GLU A 44 -25.02 -42.73 -11.02
C GLU A 44 -24.82 -41.60 -12.04
N ASP A 45 -23.78 -41.70 -12.86
CA ASP A 45 -23.44 -40.76 -13.93
C ASP A 45 -24.59 -40.51 -14.92
N THR A 46 -24.74 -39.25 -15.36
CA THR A 46 -25.34 -38.94 -16.65
C THR A 46 -24.87 -37.56 -17.16
N GLN A 47 -23.93 -37.56 -18.09
CA GLN A 47 -23.94 -36.60 -19.20
C GLN A 47 -25.07 -37.02 -20.18
N PRO A 48 -25.67 -36.14 -21.01
CA PRO A 48 -24.89 -35.31 -21.93
C PRO A 48 -25.54 -34.02 -22.51
N ARG A 49 -24.75 -33.40 -23.42
CA ARG A 49 -25.10 -32.62 -24.62
C ARG A 49 -25.27 -31.09 -24.54
N SER A 50 -24.45 -30.50 -25.41
CA SER A 50 -24.48 -29.18 -26.00
C SER A 50 -25.83 -28.77 -26.59
N SER A 51 -26.23 -27.52 -26.39
CA SER A 51 -26.81 -26.71 -27.48
C SER A 51 -26.60 -25.23 -27.17
N ALA A 52 -26.25 -24.49 -28.21
CA ALA A 52 -26.10 -23.05 -28.23
C ALA A 52 -27.47 -22.36 -28.16
N ALA A 53 -27.56 -21.26 -27.40
CA ALA A 53 -28.47 -20.17 -27.70
C ALA A 53 -27.95 -18.88 -27.02
N SER A 54 -27.53 -17.96 -27.88
CA SER A 54 -27.32 -16.55 -27.60
C SER A 54 -28.51 -15.95 -26.84
N ARG A 55 -28.21 -15.18 -25.79
CA ARG A 55 -29.02 -14.04 -25.36
C ARG A 55 -28.08 -12.92 -24.93
N ASP A 56 -28.13 -11.86 -25.73
CA ASP A 56 -27.65 -10.53 -25.40
C ASP A 56 -28.21 -10.09 -24.03
N VAL A 57 -27.33 -10.01 -23.05
CA VAL A 57 -27.61 -9.24 -21.83
C VAL A 57 -27.06 -7.86 -22.09
N LEU A 58 -27.99 -6.94 -22.37
CA LEU A 58 -27.76 -5.51 -22.44
C LEU A 58 -26.97 -5.07 -21.19
N GLY A 59 -25.80 -4.48 -21.44
CA GLY A 59 -24.95 -3.91 -20.40
C GLY A 59 -25.73 -2.89 -19.60
N VAL A 60 -25.91 -3.17 -18.31
CA VAL A 60 -26.25 -2.14 -17.33
C VAL A 60 -25.05 -1.19 -17.33
N PRO A 61 -25.23 0.11 -17.61
CA PRO A 61 -24.15 1.05 -17.44
C PRO A 61 -23.77 1.04 -15.97
N MET A 62 -22.55 0.61 -15.65
CA MET A 62 -21.93 0.98 -14.39
C MET A 62 -21.86 2.51 -14.41
N GLU A 63 -22.80 3.16 -13.73
CA GLU A 63 -22.64 4.56 -13.37
C GLU A 63 -21.28 4.67 -12.71
N SER A 64 -20.39 5.44 -13.33
CA SER A 64 -19.10 5.79 -12.74
C SER A 64 -19.41 6.54 -11.46
N ASN A 65 -19.45 5.81 -10.35
CA ASN A 65 -19.55 6.39 -9.03
C ASN A 65 -18.30 7.25 -8.90
N GLU A 66 -18.50 8.58 -8.95
CA GLU A 66 -17.45 9.58 -8.78
C GLU A 66 -16.61 9.13 -7.58
N THR A 67 -15.31 8.88 -7.80
CA THR A 67 -14.44 8.18 -6.86
C THR A 67 -14.28 9.00 -5.59
N ALA A 68 -15.24 8.83 -4.67
CA ALA A 68 -15.37 9.64 -3.50
C ALA A 68 -14.18 9.38 -2.58
N ARG A 69 -13.39 10.44 -2.35
CA ARG A 69 -12.32 10.43 -1.37
C ARG A 69 -12.96 10.10 0.00
N PRO A 70 -12.41 9.14 0.75
CA PRO A 70 -12.96 8.79 2.05
C PRO A 70 -12.87 9.99 3.00
N HIS A 71 -13.90 10.15 3.83
CA HIS A 71 -13.97 11.17 4.86
C HIS A 71 -14.05 10.53 6.25
N THR A 72 -13.65 11.30 7.27
CA THR A 72 -13.89 10.90 8.66
C THR A 72 -15.39 10.68 8.90
N GLY A 73 -15.75 9.56 9.50
CA GLY A 73 -17.15 9.15 9.68
C GLY A 73 -17.65 8.15 8.62
N ASP A 74 -16.90 7.92 7.53
CA ASP A 74 -17.33 7.03 6.47
C ASP A 74 -17.16 5.56 6.88
N ALA A 75 -18.26 4.83 6.84
CA ALA A 75 -18.30 3.37 6.92
C ALA A 75 -18.02 2.78 5.54
N PHE A 76 -17.21 1.72 5.49
CA PHE A 76 -16.86 1.06 4.24
C PHE A 76 -16.73 -0.45 4.39
N THR A 77 -16.79 -1.15 3.26
CA THR A 77 -16.60 -2.60 3.19
C THR A 77 -15.26 -2.99 2.59
N ILE A 78 -14.67 -4.06 3.14
CA ILE A 78 -13.47 -4.72 2.60
C ILE A 78 -13.88 -6.11 2.09
N PRO A 79 -13.77 -6.40 0.78
CA PRO A 79 -14.18 -7.69 0.22
C PRO A 79 -13.32 -8.85 0.76
N LEU A 80 -13.97 -9.99 1.03
CA LEU A 80 -13.33 -11.25 1.41
C LEU A 80 -13.47 -12.34 0.35
N GLY A 81 -14.16 -12.03 -0.74
CA GLY A 81 -14.61 -13.00 -1.75
C GLY A 81 -15.89 -13.74 -1.31
N GLY A 82 -16.55 -14.36 -2.29
CA GLY A 82 -17.79 -15.12 -2.05
C GLY A 82 -18.96 -14.28 -1.55
N GLY A 83 -19.00 -12.99 -1.89
CA GLY A 83 -20.04 -12.05 -1.45
C GLY A 83 -19.97 -11.68 0.04
N LYS A 84 -18.85 -11.94 0.72
CA LYS A 84 -18.63 -11.58 2.12
C LYS A 84 -17.72 -10.36 2.24
N TYR A 85 -17.95 -9.55 3.27
CA TYR A 85 -17.19 -8.31 3.51
C TYR A 85 -16.89 -8.13 4.99
N TYR A 86 -15.71 -7.59 5.32
CA TYR A 86 -15.52 -6.95 6.63
C TYR A 86 -16.11 -5.55 6.62
N LEU A 87 -16.61 -5.13 7.78
CA LEU A 87 -16.96 -3.75 8.02
C LEU A 87 -15.83 -2.95 8.63
N ALA A 88 -15.70 -1.72 8.18
CA ALA A 88 -14.67 -0.80 8.63
C ALA A 88 -15.19 0.64 8.67
N HIS A 89 -14.44 1.50 9.34
CA HIS A 89 -14.80 2.90 9.54
C HIS A 89 -13.53 3.77 9.47
N VAL A 90 -13.62 4.87 8.73
CA VAL A 90 -12.61 5.93 8.67
C VAL A 90 -12.75 6.80 9.92
N MET A 91 -11.79 6.69 10.84
CA MET A 91 -11.81 7.39 12.12
C MET A 91 -11.20 8.78 12.04
N ALA A 92 -10.24 8.99 11.14
CA ALA A 92 -9.63 10.30 10.93
C ALA A 92 -8.96 10.40 9.56
N ASP A 93 -8.99 11.60 8.98
CA ASP A 93 -8.13 12.03 7.88
C ASP A 93 -6.81 12.59 8.45
N HIS A 94 -5.68 12.14 7.92
CA HIS A 94 -4.34 12.53 8.35
C HIS A 94 -3.60 13.37 7.30
N GLY A 95 -4.29 13.86 6.27
CA GLY A 95 -3.67 14.56 5.15
C GLY A 95 -2.84 13.64 4.26
N LEU A 96 -2.28 14.18 3.16
CA LEU A 96 -1.46 13.42 2.20
C LEU A 96 -2.10 12.09 1.76
N ASN A 97 -3.44 12.07 1.63
CA ASN A 97 -4.22 10.89 1.24
C ASN A 97 -4.11 9.71 2.21
N GLN A 98 -3.82 9.98 3.50
CA GLN A 98 -3.75 8.97 4.55
C GLN A 98 -4.98 9.02 5.45
N ASN A 99 -5.59 7.87 5.66
CA ASN A 99 -6.77 7.70 6.48
C ASN A 99 -6.47 6.71 7.60
N TYR A 100 -6.83 7.05 8.83
CA TYR A 100 -6.80 6.09 9.92
C TYR A 100 -8.12 5.33 9.94
N VAL A 101 -8.04 4.03 9.69
CA VAL A 101 -9.19 3.15 9.58
C VAL A 101 -9.18 2.11 10.69
N VAL A 102 -10.38 1.71 11.11
CA VAL A 102 -10.59 0.61 12.04
C VAL A 102 -11.45 -0.43 11.35
N VAL A 103 -11.00 -1.67 11.36
CA VAL A 103 -11.73 -2.81 10.82
C VAL A 103 -12.28 -3.62 11.98
N PHE A 104 -13.55 -3.96 11.91
CA PHE A 104 -14.28 -4.62 12.99
C PHE A 104 -14.44 -6.11 12.74
N ASP A 105 -14.63 -6.86 13.82
CA ASP A 105 -14.95 -8.30 13.81
C ASP A 105 -16.42 -8.53 13.43
N VAL A 106 -16.81 -7.99 12.27
CA VAL A 106 -18.16 -8.13 11.70
C VAL A 106 -18.01 -8.47 10.24
N VAL A 107 -18.54 -9.64 9.87
CA VAL A 107 -18.61 -10.10 8.48
C VAL A 107 -20.06 -10.03 8.03
N VAL A 108 -20.29 -9.34 6.92
CA VAL A 108 -21.62 -9.21 6.31
C VAL A 108 -21.65 -9.88 4.94
N ASP A 109 -22.83 -10.40 4.60
CA ASP A 109 -23.12 -11.00 3.28
C ASP A 109 -23.95 -10.04 2.39
N ASP A 110 -24.46 -8.95 2.98
CA ASP A 110 -25.26 -7.91 2.31
C ASP A 110 -24.67 -6.55 2.67
N ARG A 111 -24.22 -5.81 1.65
CA ARG A 111 -23.53 -4.53 1.77
C ARG A 111 -24.47 -3.42 2.24
N ASP A 112 -25.74 -3.46 1.83
CA ASP A 112 -26.69 -2.35 2.01
C ASP A 112 -27.24 -2.28 3.44
N ARG A 113 -27.09 -3.37 4.21
CA ARG A 113 -27.53 -3.47 5.62
C ARG A 113 -26.40 -3.42 6.63
N ALA A 114 -25.19 -3.13 6.16
CA ALA A 114 -24.00 -3.41 6.94
C ALA A 114 -23.69 -2.33 8.01
N ILE A 115 -24.14 -1.09 7.83
CA ILE A 115 -23.81 0.02 8.74
C ILE A 115 -24.31 -0.22 10.17
N ASP A 116 -25.52 -0.78 10.32
CA ASP A 116 -26.12 -1.05 11.64
C ASP A 116 -25.25 -1.98 12.48
N GLY A 117 -24.46 -2.84 11.83
CA GLY A 117 -23.55 -3.78 12.47
C GLY A 117 -22.31 -3.14 13.12
N LEU A 118 -22.01 -1.87 12.85
CA LEU A 118 -20.84 -1.19 13.41
C LEU A 118 -21.03 -0.77 14.87
N GLN A 119 -22.27 -0.50 15.30
CA GLN A 119 -22.53 -0.04 16.65
C GLN A 119 -22.24 -1.14 17.67
N GLY A 120 -21.22 -0.93 18.50
CA GLY A 120 -20.80 -1.90 19.51
C GLY A 120 -19.93 -3.04 18.97
N ALA A 121 -19.57 -2.99 17.69
CA ALA A 121 -18.66 -3.96 17.10
C ALA A 121 -17.28 -3.93 17.76
N THR A 122 -16.66 -5.09 17.89
CA THR A 122 -15.30 -5.20 18.45
C THR A 122 -14.28 -4.88 17.35
N PRO A 123 -13.34 -3.95 17.56
CA PRO A 123 -12.29 -3.69 16.58
C PRO A 123 -11.38 -4.92 16.48
N LEU A 124 -11.11 -5.36 15.25
CA LEU A 124 -10.20 -6.45 14.95
C LEU A 124 -8.77 -5.92 14.78
N PHE A 125 -8.62 -4.80 14.07
CA PHE A 125 -7.38 -4.03 14.00
C PHE A 125 -7.65 -2.60 13.52
N SER A 126 -6.61 -1.78 13.57
CA SER A 126 -6.63 -0.39 13.12
C SER A 126 -5.31 -0.07 12.41
N ALA A 127 -5.35 0.75 11.37
CA ALA A 127 -4.15 1.11 10.62
C ALA A 127 -4.28 2.49 9.97
N LEU A 128 -3.14 3.14 9.76
CA LEU A 128 -3.03 4.29 8.87
C LEU A 128 -2.80 3.77 7.44
N VAL A 129 -3.75 4.04 6.53
CA VAL A 129 -3.77 3.50 5.17
C VAL A 129 -3.84 4.63 4.14
N LEU A 130 -3.31 4.40 2.94
CA LEU A 130 -3.51 5.31 1.81
C LEU A 130 -4.93 5.17 1.25
N ASP A 131 -5.47 6.24 0.67
CA ASP A 131 -6.79 6.27 0.04
C ASP A 131 -6.90 5.48 -1.28
N THR A 132 -5.79 4.90 -1.76
CA THR A 132 -5.69 4.26 -3.07
C THR A 132 -6.78 3.19 -3.29
N LEU A 133 -7.11 2.38 -2.28
CA LEU A 133 -8.15 1.36 -2.42
C LEU A 133 -9.56 1.93 -2.49
N PHE A 134 -9.80 3.11 -1.94
CA PHE A 134 -11.07 3.83 -2.11
C PHE A 134 -11.15 4.42 -3.51
N THR A 135 -10.08 5.09 -3.96
CA THR A 135 -10.05 5.71 -5.30
C THR A 135 -10.10 4.70 -6.44
N GLU A 136 -9.62 3.46 -6.22
CA GLU A 136 -9.74 2.36 -7.17
C GLU A 136 -11.10 1.64 -7.09
N GLY A 137 -12.01 2.07 -6.22
CA GLY A 137 -13.32 1.43 -6.02
C GLY A 137 -13.25 0.01 -5.45
N ARG A 138 -12.13 -0.37 -4.82
CA ARG A 138 -11.97 -1.68 -4.18
C ARG A 138 -12.50 -1.70 -2.77
N TRP A 139 -12.36 -0.57 -2.08
CA TRP A 139 -12.97 -0.31 -0.80
C TRP A 139 -14.10 0.64 -0.98
N ASP A 140 -15.20 0.26 -0.38
CA ASP A 140 -16.49 0.58 -0.91
C ASP A 140 -17.24 1.31 0.20
N VAL A 141 -17.30 2.64 0.12
CA VAL A 141 -18.02 3.45 1.12
C VAL A 141 -19.50 3.08 1.04
N ILE A 142 -20.08 2.71 2.17
CA ILE A 142 -21.48 2.26 2.28
C ILE A 142 -22.37 3.31 2.92
N GLY A 143 -21.78 4.29 3.60
CA GLY A 143 -22.49 5.41 4.21
C GLY A 143 -21.68 6.02 5.34
N ARG A 144 -22.34 6.77 6.21
CA ARG A 144 -21.71 7.39 7.38
C ARG A 144 -22.26 6.81 8.67
N SER A 145 -21.39 6.71 9.67
CA SER A 145 -21.75 6.26 11.01
C SER A 145 -21.39 7.35 12.03
N ASP A 146 -22.33 7.69 12.91
CA ASP A 146 -22.13 8.69 13.97
C ASP A 146 -21.28 8.16 15.15
N GLY A 147 -20.41 7.17 14.89
CA GLY A 147 -19.50 6.65 15.91
C GLY A 147 -18.55 7.74 16.40
N ASP A 148 -18.22 7.73 17.70
CA ASP A 148 -17.20 8.63 18.25
C ASP A 148 -15.83 8.31 17.63
N PRO A 149 -15.30 9.15 16.72
CA PRO A 149 -14.05 8.87 16.03
C PRO A 149 -12.88 8.79 17.03
N ASN A 150 -12.95 9.53 18.14
CA ASN A 150 -11.89 9.60 19.13
C ASN A 150 -11.72 8.31 19.92
N ARG A 151 -12.74 7.45 19.95
CA ARG A 151 -12.73 6.21 20.73
C ARG A 151 -11.59 5.27 20.32
N TYR A 152 -11.17 5.33 19.06
CA TYR A 152 -10.19 4.40 18.50
C TYR A 152 -8.91 5.07 18.01
N LEU A 153 -8.78 6.39 18.17
CA LEU A 153 -7.55 7.08 17.77
C LEU A 153 -6.40 6.71 18.72
N PRO A 154 -5.25 6.29 18.18
CA PRO A 154 -4.11 5.90 18.98
C PRO A 154 -3.34 7.14 19.45
N ALA A 155 -2.52 6.95 20.47
CA ALA A 155 -1.36 7.79 20.69
C ALA A 155 -0.12 7.09 20.13
N TYR A 156 0.85 7.87 19.66
CA TYR A 156 2.09 7.37 19.09
C TYR A 156 3.27 7.80 19.95
N ARG A 157 4.34 7.00 19.92
CA ARG A 157 5.65 7.46 20.39
C ARG A 157 6.36 8.25 19.29
N VAL A 158 6.84 9.44 19.64
CA VAL A 158 7.60 10.33 18.76
C VAL A 158 8.87 10.73 19.48
N SER A 159 10.00 10.78 18.78
CA SER A 159 11.27 11.26 19.32
C SER A 159 11.67 12.55 18.62
N THR A 160 12.03 13.56 19.41
CA THR A 160 12.64 14.81 18.91
C THR A 160 14.13 14.91 19.18
N ALA A 161 14.64 14.05 20.08
CA ALA A 161 16.06 13.87 20.36
C ALA A 161 16.32 12.41 20.75
N PRO A 162 17.58 11.90 20.66
CA PRO A 162 17.91 10.50 20.92
C PRO A 162 17.37 9.95 22.25
N ASP A 163 17.33 10.79 23.29
CA ASP A 163 16.93 10.42 24.65
C ASP A 163 15.60 11.06 25.09
N GLU A 164 14.90 11.75 24.18
CA GLU A 164 13.61 12.36 24.47
C GLU A 164 12.50 11.76 23.62
N TRP A 165 11.53 11.17 24.31
CA TRP A 165 10.37 10.55 23.70
C TRP A 165 9.10 11.12 24.28
N TYR A 166 8.14 11.30 23.39
CA TYR A 166 6.86 11.90 23.68
C TYR A 166 5.76 10.95 23.28
N GLU A 167 4.71 10.92 24.09
CA GLU A 167 3.41 10.45 23.65
C GLU A 167 2.75 11.62 22.92
N GLU A 168 2.36 11.38 21.67
CA GLU A 168 1.66 12.33 20.83
C GLU A 168 0.32 11.73 20.39
N SER A 169 -0.77 12.48 20.57
CA SER A 169 -2.09 12.08 20.08
C SER A 169 -2.10 11.95 18.56
N PHE A 170 -3.04 11.19 18.01
CA PHE A 170 -3.18 11.00 16.57
C PHE A 170 -3.16 12.31 15.76
N ASP A 171 -3.85 13.33 16.25
CA ASP A 171 -3.97 14.66 15.63
C ASP A 171 -2.78 15.60 15.93
N ALA A 172 -1.77 15.11 16.65
CA ALA A 172 -0.61 15.87 17.13
C ALA A 172 -0.94 17.12 17.99
N ARG A 173 -2.19 17.27 18.46
CA ARG A 173 -2.60 18.43 19.27
C ARG A 173 -2.24 18.28 20.74
N ARG A 174 -2.08 17.04 21.22
CA ARG A 174 -1.69 16.73 22.59
C ARG A 174 -0.38 15.99 22.56
N ARG A 175 0.61 16.55 23.24
CA ARG A 175 1.94 15.98 23.36
C ARG A 175 2.39 16.07 24.81
N ARG A 176 2.97 14.99 25.33
CA ARG A 176 3.61 14.97 26.65
C ARG A 176 4.84 14.09 26.63
N LEU A 177 5.77 14.35 27.53
CA LEU A 177 6.93 13.47 27.73
C LEU A 177 6.43 12.07 28.15
N ALA A 178 6.92 11.04 27.47
CA ALA A 178 6.61 9.65 27.78
C ALA A 178 7.71 9.08 28.67
N SER A 179 7.31 8.35 29.71
CA SER A 179 8.24 7.54 30.50
C SER A 179 8.77 6.36 29.67
N VAL A 180 9.92 5.81 30.07
CA VAL A 180 10.54 4.66 29.38
C VAL A 180 9.57 3.49 29.19
N VAL A 181 8.75 3.21 30.20
CA VAL A 181 7.75 2.14 30.16
C VAL A 181 6.63 2.44 29.15
N GLU A 182 6.18 3.69 29.04
CA GLU A 182 5.15 4.09 28.08
C GLU A 182 5.65 4.00 26.63
N ILE A 183 6.92 4.34 26.37
CA ILE A 183 7.53 4.27 25.03
C ILE A 183 7.49 2.85 24.47
N GLU A 184 7.69 1.84 25.31
CA GLU A 184 7.65 0.43 24.89
C GLU A 184 6.23 -0.03 24.55
N ALA A 185 5.21 0.55 25.18
CA ALA A 185 3.81 0.22 24.96
C ALA A 185 3.18 0.99 23.79
N LEU A 186 3.71 2.17 23.46
CA LEU A 186 3.18 3.03 22.40
C LEU A 186 3.62 2.56 21.00
N PRO A 187 2.71 2.51 20.02
CA PRO A 187 3.08 2.22 18.64
C PRO A 187 3.91 3.34 18.04
N LEU A 188 4.82 2.99 17.13
CA LEU A 188 5.42 3.96 16.22
C LEU A 188 4.39 4.30 15.13
N ARG A 189 4.26 5.58 14.76
CA ARG A 189 3.43 5.97 13.62
C ARG A 189 4.02 5.36 12.35
N THR A 190 3.30 4.43 11.74
CA THR A 190 3.68 3.81 10.47
C THR A 190 2.49 3.79 9.52
N THR A 191 2.72 4.18 8.27
CA THR A 191 1.71 4.13 7.21
C THR A 191 1.83 2.81 6.46
N CYS A 192 0.71 2.15 6.23
CA CYS A 192 0.63 0.92 5.45
C CYS A 192 0.06 1.24 4.06
N SER A 193 0.70 0.74 3.00
CA SER A 193 0.05 0.60 1.69
C SER A 193 -0.76 -0.69 1.70
N PRO A 194 -2.10 -0.63 1.66
CA PRO A 194 -2.91 -1.83 1.66
C PRO A 194 -2.82 -2.53 0.28
N THR A 195 -2.78 -3.86 0.29
CA THR A 195 -2.73 -4.71 -0.91
C THR A 195 -3.70 -5.86 -0.74
N GLU A 196 -4.47 -6.18 -1.78
CA GLU A 196 -5.38 -7.32 -1.78
C GLU A 196 -4.74 -8.52 -2.49
N ARG A 197 -4.79 -9.70 -1.86
CA ARG A 197 -4.58 -10.98 -2.56
C ARG A 197 -5.89 -11.73 -2.61
N SER A 198 -6.45 -11.87 -3.80
CA SER A 198 -7.69 -12.62 -4.01
C SER A 198 -7.52 -14.09 -3.62
N ALA A 199 -8.37 -14.58 -2.70
CA ALA A 199 -8.38 -15.95 -2.22
C ALA A 199 -9.12 -16.93 -3.15
N THR A 200 -9.78 -16.44 -4.20
CA THR A 200 -10.59 -17.23 -5.13
C THR A 200 -9.75 -17.78 -6.28
N GLY A 201 -9.02 -18.87 -6.01
CA GLY A 201 -8.29 -19.60 -7.05
C GLY A 201 -7.54 -20.85 -6.57
N PHE A 202 -7.76 -21.30 -5.33
CA PHE A 202 -7.05 -22.45 -4.77
C PHE A 202 -7.64 -23.79 -5.27
N ARG A 203 -7.36 -24.15 -6.52
CA ARG A 203 -7.54 -25.53 -6.98
C ARG A 203 -6.29 -26.31 -6.55
N GLN A 204 -6.49 -27.19 -5.58
CA GLN A 204 -5.47 -27.99 -4.90
C GLN A 204 -4.76 -28.94 -5.89
N LYS A 205 -3.75 -28.45 -6.61
CA LYS A 205 -2.62 -29.29 -7.02
C LYS A 205 -1.58 -29.19 -5.93
N GLN A 206 -1.35 -30.30 -5.24
CA GLN A 206 -0.24 -30.47 -4.32
C GLN A 206 1.06 -30.12 -5.05
N SER A 207 1.58 -28.93 -4.78
CA SER A 207 2.96 -28.55 -5.08
C SER A 207 3.45 -27.71 -3.92
N THR A 208 4.59 -28.14 -3.40
CA THR A 208 5.29 -27.69 -2.21
C THR A 208 5.60 -26.18 -2.21
N ARG A 209 5.50 -25.57 -1.01
CA ARG A 209 5.91 -24.22 -0.60
C ARG A 209 4.95 -23.08 -0.96
N CYS A 210 4.26 -22.60 0.08
CA CYS A 210 3.68 -21.26 0.15
C CYS A 210 4.77 -20.23 -0.21
N GLY A 211 4.72 -19.68 -1.42
CA GLY A 211 5.70 -18.71 -1.90
C GLY A 211 5.58 -17.42 -1.11
N ARG A 212 6.55 -17.12 -0.25
CA ARG A 212 6.87 -15.73 0.09
C ARG A 212 7.07 -15.00 -1.22
N THR A 213 6.38 -13.88 -1.45
CA THR A 213 6.81 -12.94 -2.50
C THR A 213 8.24 -12.58 -2.14
N ARG A 214 9.17 -13.02 -2.97
CA ARG A 214 10.59 -12.77 -2.76
C ARG A 214 10.74 -11.26 -2.95
N ALA A 215 10.98 -10.55 -1.86
CA ALA A 215 11.33 -9.14 -1.95
C ALA A 215 12.49 -9.02 -2.94
N VAL A 216 12.31 -8.20 -3.97
CA VAL A 216 13.40 -7.89 -4.90
C VAL A 216 14.36 -7.00 -4.12
N ASN A 217 15.56 -7.50 -3.89
CA ASN A 217 16.64 -6.72 -3.30
C ASN A 217 17.27 -5.91 -4.43
N LEU A 218 16.87 -4.66 -4.55
CA LEU A 218 17.47 -3.73 -5.51
C LEU A 218 18.79 -3.21 -4.95
N THR A 219 19.77 -3.12 -5.83
CA THR A 219 21.07 -2.53 -5.59
C THR A 219 21.27 -1.28 -6.44
N GLN A 220 22.16 -0.40 -5.98
CA GLN A 220 22.60 0.73 -6.79
C GLN A 220 23.22 0.22 -8.08
N GLY A 221 22.84 0.83 -9.20
CA GLY A 221 23.25 0.41 -10.54
C GLY A 221 22.23 -0.51 -11.24
N ASP A 222 21.22 -1.04 -10.55
CA ASP A 222 20.23 -1.91 -11.18
C ASP A 222 19.39 -1.12 -12.20
N LEU A 223 19.22 -1.70 -13.38
CA LEU A 223 18.28 -1.26 -14.40
C LEU A 223 17.01 -2.08 -14.29
N PHE A 224 15.86 -1.42 -14.29
CA PHE A 224 14.56 -2.09 -14.20
C PHE A 224 13.52 -1.47 -15.13
N THR A 225 12.47 -2.22 -15.44
CA THR A 225 11.38 -1.78 -16.30
C THR A 225 10.16 -1.32 -15.52
N ILE A 226 9.48 -0.31 -16.04
CA ILE A 226 8.17 0.15 -15.58
C ILE A 226 7.18 -0.02 -16.75
N PRO A 227 6.32 -1.05 -16.71
CA PRO A 227 5.35 -1.32 -17.77
C PRO A 227 4.34 -0.19 -17.95
N VAL A 228 4.03 0.13 -19.20
CA VAL A 228 2.98 1.09 -19.59
C VAL A 228 1.60 0.40 -19.65
N GLY A 229 1.59 -0.91 -19.89
CA GLY A 229 0.37 -1.73 -20.01
C GLY A 229 -0.08 -2.00 -21.46
N ASP A 230 0.71 -1.62 -22.45
CA ASP A 230 0.47 -1.92 -23.88
C ASP A 230 1.58 -2.79 -24.50
N GLY A 231 2.30 -3.56 -23.67
CA GLY A 231 3.41 -4.42 -24.08
C GLY A 231 4.77 -3.71 -24.17
N THR A 232 4.81 -2.43 -23.79
CA THR A 232 6.03 -1.62 -23.72
C THR A 232 6.31 -1.17 -22.30
N ALA A 233 7.57 -0.82 -22.03
CA ALA A 233 8.01 -0.31 -20.75
C ALA A 233 9.02 0.83 -20.91
N TYR A 234 9.10 1.67 -19.88
CA TYR A 234 10.22 2.59 -19.69
C TYR A 234 11.33 1.90 -18.90
N VAL A 235 12.58 2.28 -19.17
CA VAL A 235 13.74 1.81 -18.41
C VAL A 235 14.10 2.83 -17.33
N ALA A 236 14.29 2.32 -16.11
CA ALA A 236 14.67 3.07 -14.94
C ALA A 236 15.96 2.52 -14.34
N HIS A 237 16.66 3.36 -13.59
CA HIS A 237 17.98 3.07 -13.03
C HIS A 237 18.03 3.44 -11.56
N VAL A 238 18.43 2.51 -10.70
CA VAL A 238 18.60 2.74 -9.27
C VAL A 238 19.89 3.53 -9.03
N VAL A 239 19.74 4.78 -8.61
CA VAL A 239 20.84 5.71 -8.36
C VAL A 239 21.42 5.57 -6.96
N GLY A 240 20.57 5.30 -5.96
CA GLY A 240 21.01 5.15 -4.59
C GLY A 240 20.03 4.37 -3.73
N VAL A 241 20.53 3.69 -2.70
CA VAL A 241 19.72 2.87 -1.79
C VAL A 241 19.87 3.39 -0.37
N LEU A 242 18.75 3.74 0.26
CA LEU A 242 18.65 4.21 1.63
C LEU A 242 18.02 3.14 2.52
N ARG A 243 18.72 2.76 3.60
CA ARG A 243 18.23 1.85 4.66
C ARG A 243 17.62 0.53 4.11
N LYS A 244 18.17 -0.02 3.01
CA LYS A 244 17.84 -1.31 2.35
C LYS A 244 16.43 -1.45 1.75
N LYS A 245 15.55 -0.45 1.87
CA LYS A 245 14.15 -0.56 1.41
C LYS A 245 13.66 0.62 0.59
N ASN A 246 14.30 1.76 0.75
CA ASN A 246 14.02 2.95 -0.04
C ASN A 246 15.14 3.11 -1.04
N PHE A 247 14.82 3.49 -2.26
CA PHE A 247 15.83 3.77 -3.25
C PHE A 247 15.40 4.96 -4.10
N TYR A 248 16.40 5.71 -4.52
CA TYR A 248 16.25 6.77 -5.49
C TYR A 248 16.49 6.19 -6.87
N PHE A 249 15.61 6.51 -7.82
CA PHE A 249 15.73 6.08 -9.19
C PHE A 249 15.58 7.25 -10.15
N VAL A 250 16.03 7.03 -11.37
CA VAL A 250 15.75 7.88 -12.53
C VAL A 250 15.08 7.03 -13.61
N VAL A 251 14.22 7.63 -14.42
CA VAL A 251 13.57 7.02 -15.59
C VAL A 251 14.09 7.74 -16.83
N TYR A 252 14.57 6.99 -17.81
CA TYR A 252 15.07 7.56 -19.05
C TYR A 252 13.94 7.78 -20.06
N ASP A 253 14.09 8.74 -20.98
CA ASP A 253 13.23 8.92 -22.15
C ASP A 253 13.49 7.83 -23.20
N PHE A 254 13.32 6.59 -22.77
CA PHE A 254 13.60 5.40 -23.55
C PHE A 254 12.51 4.38 -23.29
N ARG A 255 11.80 4.04 -24.37
CA ARG A 255 10.71 3.08 -24.38
C ARG A 255 11.11 1.87 -25.20
N THR A 256 10.92 0.69 -24.63
CA THR A 256 11.27 -0.60 -25.24
C THR A 256 10.09 -1.56 -25.13
N ASP A 257 10.07 -2.61 -25.95
CA ASP A 257 9.12 -3.70 -25.78
C ASP A 257 9.48 -4.51 -24.52
N GLU A 258 8.48 -4.91 -23.74
CA GLU A 258 8.71 -5.67 -22.50
C GLU A 258 9.50 -6.97 -22.76
N THR A 259 9.37 -7.56 -23.96
CA THR A 259 10.07 -8.78 -24.35
C THR A 259 11.52 -8.57 -24.80
N SER A 260 11.91 -7.34 -25.13
CA SER A 260 13.28 -7.00 -25.56
C SER A 260 14.04 -6.18 -24.53
N ALA A 261 13.39 -5.77 -23.44
CA ALA A 261 13.95 -4.86 -22.44
C ALA A 261 15.32 -5.28 -21.87
N GLU A 262 15.59 -6.57 -21.63
CA GLU A 262 16.92 -7.05 -21.19
C GLU A 262 18.03 -6.72 -22.18
N ARG A 263 17.76 -6.80 -23.49
CA ARG A 263 18.74 -6.48 -24.53
C ARG A 263 18.91 -4.99 -24.71
N ASP A 264 17.83 -4.24 -24.54
CA ASP A 264 17.77 -2.81 -24.90
C ASP A 264 18.09 -1.90 -23.69
N ALA A 265 18.16 -2.45 -22.46
CA ALA A 265 18.29 -1.67 -21.23
C ALA A 265 19.51 -0.74 -21.20
N GLU A 266 20.65 -1.15 -21.76
CA GLU A 266 21.87 -0.31 -21.80
C GLU A 266 21.72 0.89 -22.74
N GLU A 267 20.89 0.79 -23.79
CA GLU A 267 20.62 1.90 -24.71
C GLU A 267 19.97 3.07 -23.98
N ALA A 268 19.11 2.79 -22.99
CA ALA A 268 18.46 3.80 -22.17
C ALA A 268 19.42 4.79 -21.51
N LEU A 269 20.66 4.37 -21.22
CA LEU A 269 21.69 5.21 -20.59
C LEU A 269 22.13 6.39 -21.48
N GLN A 270 21.83 6.35 -22.77
CA GLN A 270 22.14 7.40 -23.74
C GLN A 270 21.03 8.46 -23.84
N HIS A 271 19.89 8.22 -23.18
CA HIS A 271 18.72 9.09 -23.25
C HIS A 271 18.65 10.03 -22.05
N ASP A 272 17.87 11.11 -22.22
CA ASP A 272 17.62 12.06 -21.14
C ASP A 272 16.81 11.42 -20.02
N VAL A 273 16.93 11.96 -18.80
CA VAL A 273 16.08 11.54 -17.67
C VAL A 273 14.79 12.35 -17.70
N VAL A 274 13.65 11.66 -17.61
CA VAL A 274 12.30 12.27 -17.62
C VAL A 274 11.61 12.22 -16.26
N LEU A 275 11.97 11.28 -15.40
CA LEU A 275 11.49 11.24 -14.01
C LEU A 275 12.65 10.90 -13.06
N ALA A 276 12.60 11.43 -11.85
CA ALA A 276 13.48 11.08 -10.76
C ALA A 276 12.69 11.08 -9.44
N GLY A 277 12.97 10.14 -8.55
CA GLY A 277 12.25 10.10 -7.28
C GLY A 277 12.63 8.95 -6.37
N GLN A 278 12.03 8.95 -5.18
CA GLN A 278 12.24 7.90 -4.18
C GLN A 278 11.03 6.98 -4.09
N THR A 279 11.28 5.66 -4.03
CA THR A 279 10.24 4.65 -3.87
C THR A 279 10.69 3.47 -3.01
N MET A 280 9.77 2.53 -2.79
CA MET A 280 9.97 1.29 -2.05
C MET A 280 9.81 0.08 -2.96
N SER A 281 10.47 -1.04 -2.65
CA SER A 281 10.35 -2.27 -3.45
C SER A 281 9.05 -3.05 -3.21
N THR A 282 8.13 -2.52 -2.38
CA THR A 282 6.98 -3.23 -1.83
C THR A 282 5.93 -3.67 -2.86
N LEU A 283 6.03 -3.25 -4.12
CA LEU A 283 5.13 -3.66 -5.21
C LEU A 283 5.85 -4.01 -6.52
N PHE A 284 7.18 -4.18 -6.51
CA PHE A 284 7.94 -4.46 -7.74
C PHE A 284 7.39 -5.68 -8.49
N VAL A 285 7.28 -6.81 -7.79
CA VAL A 285 6.82 -8.07 -8.37
C VAL A 285 5.35 -7.98 -8.78
N ASP A 286 4.51 -7.39 -7.94
CA ASP A 286 3.06 -7.37 -8.15
C ASP A 286 2.66 -6.44 -9.32
N MET A 287 3.48 -5.44 -9.64
CA MET A 287 3.26 -4.53 -10.77
C MET A 287 4.04 -4.92 -12.04
N GLY A 288 4.68 -6.10 -12.03
CA GLY A 288 5.40 -6.60 -13.20
C GLY A 288 6.71 -5.86 -13.51
N TRP A 289 7.28 -5.15 -12.55
CA TRP A 289 8.57 -4.48 -12.73
C TRP A 289 9.69 -5.52 -12.67
N GLN A 290 10.60 -5.48 -13.64
CA GLN A 290 11.65 -6.48 -13.79
C GLN A 290 13.01 -5.81 -13.78
N VAL A 291 13.97 -6.36 -13.03
CA VAL A 291 15.39 -5.98 -13.17
C VAL A 291 15.90 -6.61 -14.45
N VAL A 292 16.35 -5.77 -15.38
CA VAL A 292 16.73 -6.14 -16.75
C VAL A 292 18.23 -6.00 -17.01
N GLY A 293 18.98 -5.43 -16.06
CA GLY A 293 20.42 -5.31 -16.17
C GLY A 293 21.03 -4.55 -15.00
N THR A 294 22.32 -4.25 -15.11
CA THR A 294 23.06 -3.41 -14.16
C THR A 294 24.04 -2.55 -14.92
N ALA A 295 24.16 -1.28 -14.57
CA ALA A 295 25.11 -0.35 -15.15
C ALA A 295 25.78 0.53 -14.07
N PRO A 296 26.98 1.08 -14.34
CA PRO A 296 27.55 2.11 -13.48
C PRO A 296 26.64 3.34 -13.43
N VAL A 297 26.49 3.93 -12.24
CA VAL A 297 25.72 5.16 -12.04
C VAL A 297 26.59 6.23 -11.38
N ASP A 298 26.58 7.42 -11.98
CA ASP A 298 27.10 8.64 -11.34
C ASP A 298 26.05 9.15 -10.36
N ALA A 299 26.17 8.72 -9.09
CA ALA A 299 25.22 9.05 -8.06
C ALA A 299 25.21 10.56 -7.74
N ASP A 300 26.36 11.23 -7.78
CA ASP A 300 26.48 12.67 -7.49
C ASP A 300 25.72 13.53 -8.50
N ARG A 301 25.60 13.04 -9.74
CA ARG A 301 24.83 13.70 -10.78
C ARG A 301 23.34 13.78 -10.46
N TRP A 302 22.79 12.83 -9.71
CA TRP A 302 21.34 12.64 -9.60
C TRP A 302 20.79 12.64 -8.17
N LEU A 303 21.59 12.33 -7.16
CA LEU A 303 21.10 12.26 -5.78
C LEU A 303 20.72 13.64 -5.24
N PRO A 304 19.52 13.78 -4.65
CA PRO A 304 19.01 15.05 -4.15
C PRO A 304 19.54 15.39 -2.75
N ALA A 305 19.41 16.66 -2.40
CA ALA A 305 19.40 17.14 -1.02
C ALA A 305 17.96 17.47 -0.61
N TYR A 306 17.68 17.37 0.68
CA TYR A 306 16.36 17.58 1.24
C TYR A 306 16.41 18.55 2.42
N LYS A 307 15.30 19.26 2.65
CA LYS A 307 15.05 19.92 3.93
C LYS A 307 14.38 18.95 4.91
N VAL A 308 14.80 19.02 6.16
CA VAL A 308 14.21 18.28 7.28
C VAL A 308 14.12 19.18 8.51
N THR A 309 13.10 18.96 9.33
CA THR A 309 13.04 19.50 10.69
C THR A 309 13.59 18.46 11.66
N ILE A 310 14.44 18.90 12.60
CA ILE A 310 14.99 18.04 13.63
C ILE A 310 14.81 18.74 14.98
N GLY A 311 14.12 18.09 15.89
CA GLY A 311 13.82 18.66 17.21
C GLY A 311 12.62 19.58 17.15
N ASP A 312 12.89 20.86 16.90
CA ASP A 312 11.90 21.93 16.93
C ASP A 312 11.38 22.30 15.53
N ALA A 313 10.16 22.85 15.46
CA ALA A 313 9.51 23.20 14.18
C ALA A 313 10.28 24.28 13.40
N ASP A 314 11.04 25.12 14.11
CA ASP A 314 11.84 26.22 13.53
C ASP A 314 13.30 25.83 13.25
N SER A 315 13.68 24.57 13.53
CA SER A 315 15.05 24.06 13.33
C SER A 315 15.17 23.28 12.03
N TRP A 316 15.56 23.99 10.97
CA TRP A 316 15.71 23.44 9.62
C TRP A 316 17.14 23.02 9.32
N PHE A 317 17.27 21.83 8.74
CA PHE A 317 18.53 21.28 8.29
C PHE A 317 18.43 20.85 6.83
N VAL A 318 19.55 20.99 6.12
CA VAL A 318 19.77 20.32 4.84
C VAL A 318 20.44 18.99 5.11
N VAL A 319 19.94 17.93 4.48
CA VAL A 319 20.56 16.60 4.47
C VAL A 319 20.75 16.12 3.03
N ASP A 320 21.81 15.35 2.78
CA ASP A 320 21.92 14.61 1.53
C ASP A 320 21.09 13.33 1.54
N PHE A 321 21.00 12.65 0.39
CA PHE A 321 20.20 11.42 0.27
C PHE A 321 20.63 10.31 1.24
N SER A 322 21.94 10.15 1.50
CA SER A 322 22.47 9.15 2.43
C SER A 322 22.26 9.52 3.91
N GLU A 323 21.89 10.77 4.20
CA GLU A 323 21.82 11.37 5.53
C GLU A 323 23.18 11.47 6.25
N GLU A 324 24.29 11.32 5.52
CA GLU A 324 25.64 11.38 6.08
C GLU A 324 26.14 12.83 6.20
N ARG A 325 25.71 13.70 5.29
CA ARG A 325 25.99 15.14 5.37
C ARG A 325 24.77 15.87 5.88
N ARG A 326 25.01 16.74 6.87
CA ARG A 326 23.98 17.58 7.47
C ARG A 326 24.55 18.92 7.92
N ARG A 327 23.81 20.00 7.67
CA ARG A 327 24.08 21.33 8.23
C ARG A 327 22.79 22.12 8.41
N PRO A 328 22.77 23.20 9.21
CA PRO A 328 21.66 24.13 9.24
C PRO A 328 21.33 24.64 7.83
N ALA A 329 20.04 24.78 7.53
CA ALA A 329 19.55 25.33 6.28
C ALA A 329 19.53 26.88 6.32
N THR A 330 19.82 27.52 5.21
CA THR A 330 19.53 28.95 5.03
C THR A 330 18.03 29.17 4.81
N ALA A 331 17.55 30.41 4.96
CA ALA A 331 16.14 30.72 4.68
C ALA A 331 15.74 30.40 3.24
N GLU A 332 16.61 30.71 2.27
CA GLU A 332 16.42 30.38 0.85
C GLU A 332 16.32 28.86 0.65
N GLU A 333 17.18 28.06 1.30
CA GLU A 333 17.12 26.60 1.21
C GLU A 333 15.85 26.02 1.83
N VAL A 334 15.30 26.63 2.87
CA VAL A 334 14.03 26.22 3.47
C VAL A 334 12.87 26.45 2.50
N GLU A 335 12.91 27.50 1.71
CA GLU A 335 11.90 27.78 0.68
C GLU A 335 12.06 26.84 -0.53
N ASP A 336 13.29 26.68 -1.01
CA ASP A 336 13.61 26.00 -2.27
C ASP A 336 13.71 24.48 -2.17
N LEU A 337 14.24 23.93 -1.07
CA LEU A 337 14.47 22.49 -0.98
C LEU A 337 13.16 21.76 -0.75
N GLN A 338 13.05 20.58 -1.36
CA GLN A 338 11.92 19.70 -1.11
C GLN A 338 12.08 18.94 0.20
N PHE A 339 10.96 18.59 0.81
CA PHE A 339 10.95 17.52 1.80
C PHE A 339 11.27 16.19 1.11
N ARG A 340 11.87 15.28 1.88
CA ARG A 340 12.01 13.91 1.39
C ARG A 340 10.67 13.21 1.35
N THR A 341 10.18 12.95 0.14
CA THR A 341 8.95 12.22 -0.09
C THR A 341 9.24 10.84 -0.68
N THR A 342 8.70 9.78 -0.06
CA THR A 342 8.72 8.43 -0.64
C THR A 342 7.38 8.18 -1.31
N ARG A 343 7.40 7.88 -2.61
CA ARG A 343 6.18 7.59 -3.38
C ARG A 343 5.92 6.09 -3.42
N ALA A 344 4.64 5.72 -3.44
CA ALA A 344 4.26 4.34 -3.71
C ALA A 344 4.57 4.00 -5.18
N PRO A 345 5.03 2.77 -5.48
CA PRO A 345 5.29 2.35 -6.86
C PRO A 345 4.12 2.60 -7.82
N ALA A 346 2.87 2.44 -7.37
CA ALA A 346 1.68 2.69 -8.17
C ALA A 346 1.59 4.15 -8.68
N GLY A 347 2.00 5.13 -7.87
CA GLY A 347 2.03 6.53 -8.29
C GLY A 347 3.07 6.80 -9.38
N ILE A 348 4.20 6.07 -9.35
CA ILE A 348 5.24 6.16 -10.38
C ILE A 348 4.77 5.49 -11.67
N ALA A 349 4.11 4.34 -11.58
CA ALA A 349 3.50 3.70 -12.74
C ALA A 349 2.45 4.61 -13.39
N ALA A 350 1.65 5.35 -12.59
CA ALA A 350 0.71 6.33 -13.11
C ALA A 350 1.42 7.47 -13.87
N ALA A 351 2.49 8.03 -13.30
CA ALA A 351 3.30 9.06 -13.96
C ALA A 351 3.92 8.56 -15.29
N VAL A 352 4.45 7.34 -15.32
CA VAL A 352 4.98 6.71 -16.55
C VAL A 352 3.88 6.51 -17.61
N ARG A 353 2.68 6.11 -17.21
CA ARG A 353 1.53 6.01 -18.14
C ARG A 353 1.12 7.37 -18.68
N ALA A 354 1.19 8.42 -17.86
CA ALA A 354 0.94 9.78 -18.31
C ALA A 354 1.99 10.25 -19.33
N LEU A 355 3.29 10.02 -19.08
CA LEU A 355 4.36 10.28 -20.06
C LEU A 355 4.13 9.56 -21.39
N ALA A 356 3.65 8.32 -21.33
CA ALA A 356 3.35 7.52 -22.51
C ALA A 356 2.06 7.94 -23.25
N GLY A 357 1.37 8.98 -22.79
CA GLY A 357 0.09 9.45 -23.36
C GLY A 357 -1.08 8.49 -23.11
N LYS A 358 -0.99 7.60 -22.11
CA LYS A 358 -2.04 6.63 -21.74
C LYS A 358 -2.94 7.08 -20.60
N ALA A 359 -2.57 8.18 -19.94
CA ALA A 359 -3.32 8.84 -18.89
C ALA A 359 -3.05 10.35 -18.97
N PRO A 360 -3.93 11.21 -18.43
CA PRO A 360 -3.61 12.61 -18.27
C PRO A 360 -2.44 12.79 -17.29
N TRP A 361 -1.64 13.83 -17.52
CA TRP A 361 -0.69 14.30 -16.52
C TRP A 361 -1.44 14.96 -15.37
N GLU A 362 -0.99 14.73 -14.14
CA GLU A 362 -1.56 15.32 -12.92
C GLU A 362 -0.48 16.14 -12.22
N ASP A 363 -0.82 17.29 -11.64
CA ASP A 363 0.13 18.23 -10.98
C ASP A 363 1.02 17.54 -9.93
N ARG A 364 0.51 16.50 -9.26
CA ARG A 364 1.29 15.71 -8.28
C ARG A 364 2.49 14.97 -8.88
N PHE A 365 2.54 14.82 -10.21
CA PHE A 365 3.65 14.20 -10.93
C PHE A 365 4.78 15.19 -11.21
N ASP A 366 4.54 16.51 -11.09
CA ASP A 366 5.58 17.53 -11.30
C ASP A 366 6.76 17.32 -10.35
N GLU A 367 6.48 16.91 -9.11
CA GLU A 367 7.52 16.58 -8.11
C GLU A 367 8.44 15.42 -8.51
N LEU A 368 8.08 14.64 -9.54
CA LEU A 368 8.94 13.58 -10.10
C LEU A 368 9.80 14.09 -11.25
N LEU A 369 9.64 15.33 -11.71
CA LEU A 369 10.45 15.90 -12.78
C LEU A 369 11.88 16.14 -12.25
N PRO A 370 12.93 15.83 -13.04
CA PRO A 370 14.31 15.98 -12.57
C PRO A 370 14.70 17.41 -12.20
N ALA A 371 14.03 18.42 -12.78
CA ALA A 371 14.26 19.83 -12.50
C ALA A 371 13.85 20.24 -11.08
N ASP A 372 12.90 19.52 -10.49
CA ASP A 372 12.34 19.82 -9.18
C ASP A 372 13.25 19.34 -8.03
N ALA A 373 14.16 18.40 -8.31
CA ALA A 373 15.11 17.88 -7.33
C ALA A 373 16.41 18.72 -7.29
N ARG A 374 16.63 19.44 -6.18
CA ARG A 374 17.93 20.09 -5.91
C ARG A 374 18.98 19.03 -5.56
N ARG A 375 20.07 19.01 -6.32
CA ARG A 375 21.14 17.98 -6.21
C ARG A 375 22.05 18.21 -5.01
N ALA A 376 22.35 17.14 -4.27
CA ALA A 376 23.25 17.21 -3.11
C ALA A 376 24.64 17.74 -3.47
N ALA A 377 25.18 17.32 -4.63
CA ALA A 377 26.46 17.81 -5.14
C ALA A 377 26.49 19.31 -5.46
N THR A 378 25.33 19.98 -5.55
CA THR A 378 25.24 21.45 -5.72
C THR A 378 25.08 22.15 -4.38
N VAL A 379 24.25 21.59 -3.49
CA VAL A 379 23.91 22.19 -2.20
C VAL A 379 25.05 22.07 -1.16
N PHE A 380 25.83 21.00 -1.24
CA PHE A 380 26.97 20.75 -0.36
C PHE A 380 28.31 21.02 -1.07
N ARG A 381 28.37 22.00 -1.98
CA ARG A 381 29.67 22.49 -2.48
C ARG A 381 30.36 23.26 -1.36
N ASP A 382 31.58 22.85 -1.04
CA ASP A 382 32.48 23.55 -0.12
C ASP A 382 32.86 24.94 -0.63
#